data_AF-A0A7Y0CHX2-F1
#
_entry.id   AF-A0A7Y0CHX2-F1
#
_cell.length_a   1.000
_cell.length_b   1.000
_cell.length_c   1.000
_cell.angle_alpha   90.00
_cell.angle_beta   90.00
_cell.angle_gamma   90.00
#
_symmetry.space_group_name_H-M   'P 1'
#
loop_
_entity.id
_entity.type
_entity.pdbx_description
1 polymer ?
#
loop_
_entity_poly.entity_id
_entity_poly.type
_entity_poly.pdbx_seq_one_letter_code
_entity_poly.pdbx_strand_id
1 'polypeptide(L)'
;MDLDAPTILEASYADAAAHVLTAALRDDPGFTHVLPDARVRQDALQAFYGYIVRDAMRFGRVLAVRDPAGIAGVAISYPPGAHPLPVRRKLGALPSMAGILFRSPRQVLALAQLGSAIDAAFPPDPLTYLEALGVRPDAQHRGHGRRLMARVLRDADHASADCYL
;
A
#
# COMPACT_ATOMS: atom_id res chain seq x y z
N MET A 1 3.62 -14.78 -20.93
CA MET A 1 3.66 -13.76 -19.85
C MET A 1 4.57 -14.33 -18.79
N ASP A 2 5.70 -13.69 -18.54
CA ASP A 2 6.68 -14.17 -17.57
C ASP A 2 6.06 -14.06 -16.16
N LEU A 3 5.62 -15.19 -15.60
CA LEU A 3 4.93 -15.22 -14.31
C LEU A 3 5.87 -14.82 -13.15
N ASP A 4 7.18 -14.80 -13.39
CA ASP A 4 8.16 -14.57 -12.33
C ASP A 4 8.58 -13.11 -12.17
N ALA A 5 8.48 -12.29 -13.21
CA ALA A 5 8.90 -10.89 -13.16
C ALA A 5 7.79 -9.96 -12.62
N PRO A 6 8.10 -9.03 -11.70
CA PRO A 6 7.14 -8.00 -11.31
C PRO A 6 6.76 -7.11 -12.49
N THR A 7 5.46 -6.89 -12.68
CA THR A 7 4.88 -6.07 -13.74
C THR A 7 4.09 -4.89 -13.18
N ILE A 8 4.03 -3.78 -13.92
CA ILE A 8 3.10 -2.68 -13.61
C ILE A 8 1.67 -3.19 -13.72
N LEU A 9 0.86 -2.88 -12.72
CA LEU A 9 -0.51 -3.35 -12.62
C LEU A 9 -1.48 -2.37 -13.27
N GLU A 10 -2.36 -2.88 -14.13
CA GLU A 10 -3.42 -2.09 -14.75
C GLU A 10 -4.53 -1.72 -13.75
N ALA A 11 -5.26 -0.63 -14.05
CA ALA A 11 -6.32 -0.10 -13.19
C ALA A 11 -7.47 -1.09 -12.92
N SER A 12 -7.72 -2.02 -13.84
CA SER A 12 -8.72 -3.09 -13.70
C SER A 12 -8.46 -4.03 -12.52
N TYR A 13 -7.22 -4.11 -12.02
CA TYR A 13 -6.83 -4.97 -10.91
C TYR A 13 -6.75 -4.23 -9.56
N ALA A 14 -7.23 -2.99 -9.45
CA ALA A 14 -7.10 -2.19 -8.24
C ALA A 14 -7.69 -2.89 -6.99
N ASP A 15 -8.87 -3.49 -7.12
CA ASP A 15 -9.54 -4.17 -6.00
C ASP A 15 -8.84 -5.47 -5.59
N ALA A 16 -8.27 -6.19 -6.56
CA ALA A 16 -7.48 -7.39 -6.30
C ALA A 16 -6.17 -7.04 -5.58
N ALA A 17 -5.51 -5.95 -5.99
CA ALA A 17 -4.30 -5.48 -5.31
C ALA A 17 -4.57 -5.02 -3.88
N ALA A 18 -5.67 -4.28 -3.66
CA ALA A 18 -6.09 -3.89 -2.33
C ALA A 18 -6.36 -5.11 -1.43
N HIS A 19 -7.04 -6.15 -1.95
CA HIS A 19 -7.23 -7.40 -1.21
C HIS A 19 -5.92 -8.07 -0.80
N VAL A 20 -4.94 -8.13 -1.71
CA VAL A 20 -3.63 -8.74 -1.41
C VAL A 20 -2.90 -7.97 -0.32
N LEU A 21 -2.86 -6.64 -0.39
CA LEU A 21 -2.22 -5.80 0.63
C LEU A 21 -2.93 -5.92 1.98
N THR A 22 -4.26 -5.85 1.99
CA THR A 22 -5.06 -6.05 3.21
C THR A 22 -4.77 -7.41 3.83
N ALA A 23 -4.80 -8.49 3.06
CA ALA A 23 -4.55 -9.83 3.57
C ALA A 23 -3.10 -10.00 4.09
N ALA A 24 -2.13 -9.35 3.46
CA ALA A 24 -0.73 -9.42 3.85
C ALA A 24 -0.41 -8.61 5.11
N LEU A 25 -1.05 -7.45 5.28
CA LEU A 25 -0.68 -6.45 6.28
C LEU A 25 -1.68 -6.34 7.44
N ARG A 26 -2.86 -6.97 7.35
CA ARG A 26 -3.86 -6.93 8.43
C ARG A 26 -3.34 -7.37 9.79
N ASP A 27 -2.34 -8.23 9.86
CA ASP A 27 -1.81 -8.72 11.13
C ASP A 27 -0.43 -8.12 11.47
N ASP A 28 -0.04 -7.04 10.77
CA ASP A 28 1.15 -6.24 11.09
C ASP A 28 1.03 -5.58 12.49
N PRO A 29 2.12 -5.53 13.29
CA PRO A 29 2.09 -4.93 14.63
C PRO A 29 1.57 -3.49 14.69
N GLY A 30 1.88 -2.66 13.68
CA GLY A 30 1.39 -1.29 13.63
C GLY A 30 -0.13 -1.23 13.50
N PHE A 31 -0.69 -2.01 12.56
CA PHE A 31 -2.12 -2.06 12.34
C PHE A 31 -2.90 -2.77 13.44
N THR A 32 -2.37 -3.86 14.00
CA THR A 32 -3.02 -4.54 15.14
C THR A 32 -3.05 -3.66 16.39
N HIS A 33 -2.05 -2.79 16.59
CA HIS A 33 -2.03 -1.82 17.67
C HIS A 33 -3.11 -0.72 17.52
N VAL A 34 -3.20 -0.10 16.33
CA VAL A 34 -4.17 1.00 16.11
C VAL A 34 -5.61 0.52 15.85
N LEU A 35 -5.76 -0.71 15.34
CA LEU A 35 -7.03 -1.33 14.96
C LEU A 35 -7.16 -2.71 15.64
N PRO A 36 -7.37 -2.79 16.96
CA PRO A 36 -7.34 -4.07 17.70
C PRO A 36 -8.47 -5.04 17.29
N ASP A 37 -9.65 -4.52 16.94
CA ASP A 37 -10.75 -5.33 16.43
C ASP A 37 -10.46 -5.83 15.02
N ALA A 38 -10.39 -7.15 14.84
CA ALA A 38 -10.02 -7.78 13.57
C ALA A 38 -11.01 -7.52 12.42
N ARG A 39 -12.30 -7.36 12.71
CA ARG A 39 -13.31 -7.08 11.68
C ARG A 39 -13.20 -5.63 11.21
N VAL A 40 -13.13 -4.70 12.17
CA VAL A 40 -12.92 -3.28 11.87
C VAL A 40 -11.61 -3.07 11.13
N ARG A 41 -10.54 -3.76 11.55
CA ARG A 41 -9.23 -3.70 10.91
C ARG A 41 -9.27 -4.17 9.45
N GLN A 42 -9.94 -5.29 9.18
CA GLN A 42 -10.08 -5.77 7.82
C GLN A 42 -10.83 -4.77 6.93
N ASP A 43 -11.97 -4.26 7.40
CA ASP A 43 -12.76 -3.29 6.62
C ASP A 43 -12.00 -1.98 6.39
N ALA A 44 -11.34 -1.47 7.44
CA ALA A 44 -10.54 -0.25 7.39
C ALA A 44 -9.34 -0.38 6.43
N LEU A 45 -8.58 -1.47 6.51
CA LEU A 45 -7.45 -1.69 5.62
C LEU A 45 -7.89 -1.95 4.18
N GLN A 46 -9.00 -2.67 3.97
CA GLN A 46 -9.54 -2.88 2.64
C GLN A 46 -9.94 -1.58 1.96
N ALA A 47 -10.59 -0.68 2.70
CA ALA A 47 -10.98 0.61 2.17
C ALA A 47 -9.77 1.57 2.06
N PHE A 48 -8.80 1.50 2.97
CA PHE A 48 -7.55 2.27 2.91
C PHE A 48 -6.70 1.88 1.70
N TYR A 49 -6.34 0.60 1.55
CA TYR A 49 -5.57 0.14 0.39
C TYR A 49 -6.38 0.24 -0.91
N GLY A 50 -7.70 0.12 -0.86
CA GLY A 50 -8.56 0.43 -2.00
C GLY A 50 -8.36 1.85 -2.53
N TYR A 51 -8.25 2.83 -1.64
CA TYR A 51 -7.93 4.21 -2.01
C TYR A 51 -6.47 4.35 -2.46
N ILE A 52 -5.51 3.90 -1.65
CA ILE A 52 -4.06 4.07 -1.89
C ILE A 52 -3.61 3.41 -3.19
N VAL A 53 -4.13 2.23 -3.54
CA VAL A 53 -3.83 1.57 -4.83
C VAL A 53 -4.27 2.46 -6.01
N ARG A 54 -5.50 2.99 -5.98
CA ARG A 54 -6.04 3.82 -7.06
C ARG A 54 -5.30 5.15 -7.18
N ASP A 55 -4.90 5.71 -6.05
CA ASP A 55 -4.13 6.94 -5.99
C ASP A 55 -2.70 6.72 -6.54
N ALA A 56 -2.03 5.63 -6.16
CA ALA A 56 -0.73 5.25 -6.69
C ALA A 56 -0.78 4.87 -8.18
N MET A 57 -1.87 4.31 -8.68
CA MET A 57 -2.04 4.09 -10.13
C MET A 57 -2.04 5.41 -10.94
N ARG A 58 -2.32 6.55 -10.31
CA ARG A 58 -2.33 7.87 -10.95
C ARG A 58 -1.07 8.69 -10.70
N PHE A 59 -0.53 8.60 -9.49
CA PHE A 59 0.54 9.48 -9.02
C PHE A 59 1.81 8.74 -8.59
N GLY A 60 1.84 7.42 -8.73
CA GLY A 60 2.94 6.56 -8.33
C GLY A 60 3.06 5.34 -9.23
N ARG A 61 3.39 4.20 -8.63
CA ARG A 61 3.47 2.90 -9.29
C ARG A 61 2.86 1.82 -8.42
N VAL A 62 2.15 0.90 -9.08
CA VAL A 62 1.67 -0.34 -8.46
C VAL A 62 2.29 -1.50 -9.23
N LEU A 63 3.14 -2.26 -8.57
CA LEU A 63 3.77 -3.46 -9.11
C LEU A 63 3.08 -4.69 -8.56
N ALA A 64 3.00 -5.74 -9.37
CA ALA A 64 2.47 -7.03 -8.96
C ALA A 64 3.39 -8.17 -9.42
N VAL A 65 3.47 -9.21 -8.60
CA VAL A 65 3.96 -10.54 -9.01
C VAL A 65 2.80 -11.51 -9.00
N ARG A 66 2.78 -12.43 -9.96
CA ARG A 66 1.71 -13.42 -10.12
C ARG A 66 2.20 -14.83 -9.84
N ASP A 67 1.25 -15.70 -9.53
CA ASP A 67 1.42 -17.15 -9.45
C ASP A 67 0.20 -17.81 -10.15
N PRO A 68 0.08 -19.14 -10.19
CA PRO A 68 -1.08 -19.81 -10.80
C PRO A 68 -2.45 -19.44 -10.17
N ALA A 69 -2.48 -18.91 -8.94
CA ALA A 69 -3.69 -18.48 -8.24
C ALA A 69 -3.97 -16.96 -8.39
N GLY A 70 -3.20 -16.24 -9.21
CA GLY A 70 -3.42 -14.85 -9.56
C GLY A 70 -2.35 -13.90 -9.00
N ILE A 71 -2.76 -12.74 -8.48
CA ILE A 71 -1.81 -11.76 -7.90
C ILE A 71 -1.30 -12.30 -6.56
N ALA A 72 -0.04 -12.68 -6.50
CA ALA A 72 0.60 -13.23 -5.31
C ALA A 72 1.13 -12.14 -4.38
N GLY A 73 1.61 -11.02 -4.92
CA GLY A 73 2.11 -9.90 -4.13
C GLY A 73 2.02 -8.59 -4.87
N VAL A 74 2.01 -7.50 -4.10
CA VAL A 74 1.86 -6.12 -4.57
C VAL A 74 2.87 -5.23 -3.87
N ALA A 75 3.41 -4.26 -4.61
CA ALA A 75 4.16 -3.15 -4.04
C ALA A 75 3.62 -1.83 -4.58
N ILE A 76 3.51 -0.83 -3.70
CA ILE A 76 3.09 0.53 -4.02
C ILE A 76 4.26 1.45 -3.74
N SER A 77 4.66 2.24 -4.74
CA SER A 77 5.66 3.28 -4.54
C SER A 77 5.23 4.62 -5.13
N TYR A 78 5.69 5.69 -4.49
CA TYR A 78 5.56 7.07 -4.97
C TYR A 78 6.93 7.61 -5.39
N PRO A 79 7.04 8.30 -6.52
CA PRO A 79 8.27 8.96 -6.91
C PRO A 79 8.59 10.15 -5.97
N PRO A 80 9.82 10.68 -6.03
CA PRO A 80 10.19 11.89 -5.31
C PRO A 80 9.17 13.02 -5.44
N GLY A 81 8.78 13.61 -4.31
CA GLY A 81 7.82 14.72 -4.24
C GLY A 81 6.35 14.33 -4.38
N ALA A 82 6.01 13.04 -4.55
CA ALA A 82 4.63 12.57 -4.61
C ALA A 82 4.06 12.08 -3.26
N HIS A 83 4.91 11.99 -2.24
CA HIS A 83 4.59 11.76 -0.82
C HIS A 83 5.36 12.80 0.04
N PRO A 84 4.81 13.31 1.17
CA PRO A 84 3.47 13.07 1.73
C PRO A 84 2.31 13.44 0.80
N LEU A 85 1.18 12.75 0.92
CA LEU A 85 -0.01 13.07 0.14
C LEU A 85 -0.54 14.46 0.53
N PRO A 86 -0.84 15.36 -0.44
CA PRO A 86 -1.46 16.63 -0.15
C PRO A 86 -2.87 16.43 0.42
N VAL A 87 -3.35 17.37 1.24
CA VAL A 87 -4.67 17.30 1.92
C VAL A 87 -5.79 16.95 0.95
N ARG A 88 -5.81 17.53 -0.26
CA ARG A 88 -6.83 17.22 -1.30
C ARG A 88 -6.89 15.73 -1.67
N ARG A 89 -5.76 15.04 -1.71
CA ARG A 89 -5.68 13.60 -2.02
C ARG A 89 -6.19 12.82 -0.80
N LYS A 90 -5.69 13.12 0.41
CA LYS A 90 -6.16 12.51 1.66
C LYS A 90 -7.68 12.58 1.84
N LEU A 91 -8.31 13.72 1.51
CA LEU A 91 -9.77 13.87 1.56
C LEU A 91 -10.52 12.92 0.59
N GLY A 92 -9.87 12.49 -0.49
CA GLY A 92 -10.40 11.49 -1.41
C GLY A 92 -10.59 10.10 -0.81
N ALA A 93 -9.98 9.80 0.35
CA ALA A 93 -10.18 8.54 1.08
C ALA A 93 -11.47 8.55 1.92
N LEU A 94 -12.07 9.72 2.18
CA LEU A 94 -13.22 9.86 3.07
C LEU A 94 -14.45 9.06 2.60
N PRO A 95 -14.84 9.04 1.31
CA PRO A 95 -15.99 8.26 0.86
C PRO A 95 -15.84 6.76 1.14
N SER A 96 -14.65 6.19 0.95
CA SER A 96 -14.37 4.79 1.26
C SER A 96 -14.35 4.49 2.75
N MET A 97 -14.02 5.48 3.59
CA MET A 97 -13.99 5.35 5.05
C MET A 97 -15.35 5.61 5.73
N ALA A 98 -16.31 6.24 5.05
CA ALA A 98 -17.51 6.80 5.67
C ALA A 98 -18.33 5.77 6.49
N GLY A 99 -18.53 4.57 5.94
CA GLY A 99 -19.27 3.51 6.64
C GLY A 99 -18.56 3.02 7.91
N ILE A 100 -17.23 2.96 7.88
CA ILE A 100 -16.42 2.55 9.05
C ILE A 100 -16.36 3.68 10.06
N LEU A 101 -16.27 4.94 9.61
CA LEU A 101 -16.27 6.12 10.47
C LEU A 101 -17.55 6.21 11.29
N PHE A 102 -18.71 5.84 10.72
CA PHE A 102 -19.97 5.79 11.46
C PHE A 102 -19.99 4.69 12.54
N ARG A 103 -19.41 3.53 12.25
CA ARG A 103 -19.44 2.36 13.14
C ARG A 103 -18.31 2.34 14.17
N SER A 104 -17.17 2.94 13.85
CA SER A 104 -15.91 2.83 14.58
C SER A 104 -15.05 4.09 14.41
N PRO A 105 -15.54 5.27 14.84
CA PRO A 105 -14.88 6.56 14.56
C PRO A 105 -13.50 6.69 15.20
N ARG A 106 -13.31 6.13 16.40
CA ARG A 106 -12.03 6.17 17.12
C ARG A 106 -10.93 5.43 16.36
N GLN A 107 -11.26 4.28 15.78
CA GLN A 107 -10.35 3.44 15.02
C GLN A 107 -9.94 4.10 13.69
N VAL A 108 -10.89 4.74 12.99
CA VAL A 108 -10.58 5.51 11.77
C VAL A 108 -9.69 6.71 12.11
N LEU A 109 -9.95 7.39 13.23
CA LEU A 109 -9.10 8.48 13.69
C LEU A 109 -7.69 7.99 14.05
N ALA A 110 -7.55 6.84 14.72
CA ALA A 110 -6.26 6.25 15.04
C ALA A 110 -5.45 5.90 13.78
N LEU A 111 -6.10 5.36 12.75
CA LEU A 111 -5.45 5.10 11.46
C LEU A 111 -4.99 6.41 10.79
N ALA A 112 -5.81 7.46 10.83
CA ALA A 112 -5.43 8.78 10.30
C ALA A 112 -4.27 9.43 11.08
N GLN A 113 -4.23 9.23 12.40
CA GLN A 113 -3.13 9.69 13.25
C GLN A 113 -1.83 8.94 12.95
N LEU A 114 -1.89 7.63 12.73
CA LEU A 114 -0.74 6.83 12.29
C LEU A 114 -0.16 7.37 10.98
N GLY A 115 -1.02 7.59 9.96
CA GLY A 115 -0.58 8.18 8.70
C GLY A 115 0.04 9.57 8.86
N SER A 116 -0.58 10.42 9.69
CA SER A 116 -0.04 11.76 9.97
C SER A 116 1.31 11.73 10.69
N ALA A 117 1.53 10.75 11.57
CA ALA A 117 2.82 10.54 12.23
C ALA A 117 3.90 10.07 11.26
N ILE A 118 3.56 9.18 10.32
CA ILE A 118 4.45 8.76 9.22
C ILE A 118 4.82 9.97 8.36
N ASP A 119 3.83 10.75 7.93
CA ASP A 119 4.06 11.95 7.10
C ASP A 119 4.96 12.98 7.81
N ALA A 120 4.78 13.16 9.12
CA ALA A 120 5.57 14.10 9.92
C ALA A 120 7.02 13.62 10.15
N ALA A 121 7.24 12.31 10.14
CA ALA A 121 8.57 11.71 10.24
C ALA A 121 9.25 11.53 8.88
N PHE A 122 8.52 11.72 7.77
CA PHE A 122 9.06 11.54 6.43
C PHE A 122 10.19 12.55 6.14
N PRO A 123 11.35 12.10 5.62
CA PRO A 123 12.46 12.99 5.33
C PRO A 123 12.08 14.11 4.34
N PRO A 124 12.68 15.31 4.47
CA PRO A 124 12.45 16.40 3.52
C PRO A 124 13.09 16.15 2.15
N ASP A 125 13.99 15.18 2.04
CA ASP A 125 14.70 14.83 0.82
C ASP A 125 13.76 14.27 -0.26
N PRO A 126 14.06 14.51 -1.56
CA PRO A 126 13.26 13.99 -2.67
C PRO A 126 13.50 12.48 -2.86
N LEU A 127 12.83 11.66 -2.06
CA LEU A 127 13.00 10.20 -2.02
C LEU A 127 11.86 9.47 -2.74
N THR A 128 12.17 8.33 -3.37
CA THR A 128 11.17 7.34 -3.74
C THR A 128 10.62 6.73 -2.45
N TYR A 129 9.31 6.75 -2.24
CA TYR A 129 8.70 6.16 -1.05
C TYR A 129 8.02 4.84 -1.38
N LEU A 130 8.43 3.74 -0.76
CA LEU A 130 7.75 2.46 -0.79
C LEU A 130 6.63 2.45 0.27
N GLU A 131 5.47 2.96 -0.09
CA GLU A 131 4.28 3.06 0.78
C GLU A 131 3.84 1.72 1.36
N ALA A 132 3.86 0.66 0.54
CA ALA A 132 3.44 -0.67 0.99
C ALA A 132 4.04 -1.77 0.13
N LEU A 133 4.37 -2.89 0.76
CA LEU A 133 4.71 -4.14 0.09
C LEU A 133 4.06 -5.31 0.85
N GLY A 134 3.28 -6.11 0.14
CA GLY A 134 2.57 -7.25 0.74
C GLY A 134 2.50 -8.45 -0.19
N VAL A 135 2.59 -9.65 0.40
CA VAL A 135 2.43 -10.93 -0.30
C VAL A 135 1.31 -11.69 0.41
N ARG A 136 0.36 -12.24 -0.36
CA ARG A 136 -0.76 -13.01 0.20
C ARG A 136 -0.22 -14.14 1.09
N PRO A 137 -0.85 -14.46 2.24
CA PRO A 137 -0.28 -15.39 3.21
C PRO A 137 0.10 -16.78 2.65
N ASP A 138 -0.75 -17.34 1.79
CA ASP A 138 -0.55 -18.63 1.10
C ASP A 138 0.54 -18.62 0.03
N ALA A 139 1.01 -17.44 -0.41
CA ALA A 139 2.09 -17.27 -1.38
C ALA A 139 3.43 -16.84 -0.73
N GLN A 140 3.50 -16.66 0.58
CA GLN A 140 4.72 -16.21 1.26
C GLN A 140 5.88 -17.25 1.16
N HIS A 141 7.09 -16.81 1.51
CA HIS A 141 8.32 -17.62 1.50
C HIS A 141 8.72 -18.22 0.12
N ARG A 142 8.15 -17.71 -0.98
CA ARG A 142 8.52 -18.05 -2.37
C ARG A 142 9.30 -16.96 -3.11
N GLY A 143 9.83 -15.99 -2.37
CA GLY A 143 10.65 -14.90 -2.91
C GLY A 143 9.88 -13.79 -3.65
N HIS A 144 8.53 -13.80 -3.67
CA HIS A 144 7.74 -12.74 -4.34
C HIS A 144 8.05 -11.33 -3.79
N GLY A 145 8.12 -11.19 -2.47
CA GLY A 145 8.45 -9.90 -1.83
C GLY A 145 9.85 -9.41 -2.20
N ARG A 146 10.83 -10.32 -2.23
CA ARG A 146 12.20 -9.99 -2.70
C ARG A 146 12.20 -9.52 -4.15
N ARG A 147 11.42 -10.15 -5.04
CA ARG A 147 11.34 -9.74 -6.45
C ARG A 147 10.70 -8.36 -6.60
N LEU A 148 9.60 -8.10 -5.87
CA LEU A 148 8.96 -6.78 -5.83
C LEU A 148 9.93 -5.71 -5.35
N MET A 149 10.58 -5.92 -4.20
CA MET A 149 11.57 -5.00 -3.64
C MET A 149 12.71 -4.74 -4.64
N ALA A 150 13.29 -5.79 -5.21
CA ALA A 150 14.35 -5.66 -6.21
C ALA A 150 13.91 -4.92 -7.48
N ARG A 151 12.61 -4.93 -7.81
CA ARG A 151 12.09 -4.10 -8.91
C ARG A 151 11.92 -2.64 -8.50
N VAL A 152 11.42 -2.37 -7.30
CA VAL A 152 11.28 -1.00 -6.77
C VAL A 152 12.64 -0.31 -6.68
N LEU A 153 13.64 -0.98 -6.11
CA LEU A 153 14.99 -0.43 -5.98
C LEU A 153 15.62 -0.15 -7.35
N ARG A 154 15.49 -1.07 -8.31
CA ARG A 154 15.97 -0.82 -9.68
C ARG A 154 15.26 0.37 -10.34
N ASP A 155 13.96 0.51 -10.17
CA ASP A 155 13.20 1.65 -10.70
C ASP A 155 13.68 2.97 -10.06
N ALA A 156 14.05 2.97 -8.78
CA ALA A 156 14.61 4.12 -8.07
C ALA A 156 16.06 4.45 -8.53
N ASP A 157 16.92 3.43 -8.65
CA ASP A 157 18.29 3.56 -9.17
C ASP A 157 18.30 4.15 -10.58
N HIS A 158 17.39 3.69 -11.46
CA HIS A 158 17.23 4.24 -12.81
C HIS A 158 16.76 5.70 -12.83
N ALA A 159 16.08 6.15 -11.78
CA ALA A 159 15.66 7.53 -11.60
C ALA A 159 16.71 8.38 -10.84
N SER A 160 17.87 7.81 -10.48
CA SER A 160 18.88 8.44 -9.63
C SER A 160 18.30 8.98 -8.32
N ALA A 161 17.34 8.26 -7.74
CA ALA A 161 16.66 8.63 -6.51
C ALA A 161 16.91 7.58 -5.42
N ASP A 162 17.17 8.03 -4.21
CA ASP A 162 17.22 7.16 -3.03
C ASP A 162 15.80 6.66 -2.68
N CYS A 163 15.72 5.53 -1.96
CA CYS A 163 14.46 4.89 -1.59
C CYS A 163 14.26 4.87 -0.06
N TYR A 164 13.08 5.27 0.37
CA TYR A 164 12.61 5.22 1.76
C TYR A 164 11.46 4.21 1.89
N LEU A 165 11.37 3.52 3.03
CA LEU A 165 10.32 2.55 3.38
C LEU A 165 9.87 2.80 4.82
#